data_AF-A0A382CYM0-F1
#
_entry.id   AF-A0A382CYM0-F1
#
_cell.length_a   1.000
_cell.length_b   1.000
_cell.length_c   1.000
_cell.angle_alpha   90.00
_cell.angle_beta   90.00
_cell.angle_gamma   90.00
#
_symmetry.space_group_name_H-M   'P 1'
#
loop_
_entity.id
_entity.type
_entity.pdbx_description
1 polymer ?
#
loop_
_entity_poly.entity_id
_entity_poly.type
_entity_poly.pdbx_seq_one_letter_code
_entity_poly.pdbx_strand_id
1 'polypeptide(L)'
;MNTSRDDTGLLISMAFSNAGHVFTHMLTILYATAVLYLPGEFDLSYGEMLGLSSVGLILFGVGSLPAGWFGDRWSQVGMLVIFFIGIGVSTVLTGLSTNTMHLFIGLSLIGLFASIYHPVGIAWLVAC
;
A
#
# COMPACT_ATOMS: atom_id res chain seq x y z
N MET A 1 -9.22 -28.03 -30.97
CA MET A 1 -9.30 -27.29 -29.69
C MET A 1 -7.92 -26.71 -29.45
N ASN A 2 -7.69 -25.47 -29.92
CA ASN A 2 -6.38 -24.83 -29.94
C ASN A 2 -6.22 -23.99 -28.67
N THR A 3 -5.42 -24.46 -27.72
CA THR A 3 -5.16 -23.80 -26.43
C THR A 3 -3.80 -23.12 -26.43
N SER A 4 -3.54 -22.22 -27.38
CA SER A 4 -2.50 -21.20 -27.19
C SER A 4 -3.16 -19.97 -26.57
N ARG A 5 -3.55 -20.08 -25.29
CA ARG A 5 -3.73 -18.88 -24.47
C ARG A 5 -2.35 -18.22 -24.38
N ASP A 6 -2.30 -16.90 -24.40
CA ASP A 6 -1.05 -16.15 -24.32
C ASP A 6 -0.45 -16.29 -22.92
N ASP A 7 0.28 -17.39 -22.70
CA ASP A 7 0.90 -17.73 -21.41
C ASP A 7 1.86 -16.62 -20.94
N THR A 8 2.43 -15.85 -21.86
CA THR A 8 3.35 -14.75 -21.55
C THR A 8 2.62 -13.57 -20.92
N GLY A 9 1.47 -13.17 -21.49
CA GLY A 9 0.64 -12.10 -20.92
C GLY A 9 0.17 -12.41 -19.50
N LEU A 10 -0.21 -13.66 -19.25
CA LEU A 10 -0.68 -14.12 -17.95
C LEU A 10 0.44 -14.08 -16.89
N LEU A 11 1.65 -14.52 -17.26
CA LEU A 11 2.84 -14.44 -16.40
C LEU A 11 3.22 -13.00 -16.05
N ILE A 12 3.12 -12.08 -17.00
CA ILE A 12 3.41 -10.66 -16.76
C ILE A 12 2.41 -10.06 -15.77
N SER A 13 1.11 -10.32 -15.94
CA SER A 13 0.07 -9.85 -15.01
C SER A 13 0.27 -10.42 -13.61
N MET A 14 0.63 -11.70 -13.50
CA MET A 14 0.97 -12.32 -12.21
C MET A 14 2.19 -11.67 -11.57
N ALA A 15 3.28 -11.46 -12.31
CA ALA A 15 4.48 -10.83 -11.78
C ALA A 15 4.19 -9.38 -11.31
N PHE A 16 3.43 -8.62 -12.09
CA PHE A 16 3.03 -7.26 -11.75
C PHE A 16 2.16 -7.21 -10.50
N SER A 17 1.18 -8.10 -10.39
CA SER A 17 0.35 -8.21 -9.19
C SER A 17 1.20 -8.59 -7.98
N ASN A 18 2.07 -9.60 -8.09
CA ASN A 18 2.95 -10.01 -6.99
C ASN A 18 3.85 -8.85 -6.51
N ALA A 19 4.38 -8.04 -7.42
CA ALA A 19 5.14 -6.84 -7.04
C ALA A 19 4.26 -5.88 -6.21
N GLY A 20 3.03 -5.60 -6.65
CA GLY A 20 2.08 -4.79 -5.89
C GLY A 20 1.76 -5.35 -4.50
N HIS A 21 1.61 -6.67 -4.39
CA HIS A 21 1.38 -7.35 -3.11
C HIS A 21 2.58 -7.19 -2.16
N VAL A 22 3.79 -7.41 -2.68
CA VAL A 22 5.04 -7.24 -1.93
C VAL A 22 5.16 -5.82 -1.41
N PHE A 23 4.96 -4.80 -2.26
CA PHE A 23 5.01 -3.41 -1.83
C PHE A 23 3.96 -3.08 -0.76
N THR A 24 2.74 -3.59 -0.92
CA THR A 24 1.65 -3.40 0.05
C THR A 24 2.08 -3.88 1.44
N HIS A 25 2.58 -5.12 1.56
CA HIS A 25 2.98 -5.66 2.85
C HIS A 25 4.28 -5.07 3.37
N MET A 26 5.30 -4.99 2.52
CA MET A 26 6.59 -4.43 2.90
C MET A 26 6.41 -3.05 3.53
N LEU A 27 5.68 -2.14 2.88
CA LEU A 27 5.56 -0.75 3.33
C LEU A 27 4.62 -0.58 4.54
N THR A 28 3.61 -1.44 4.69
CA THR A 28 2.71 -1.39 5.86
C THR A 28 3.36 -1.93 7.13
N ILE A 29 4.30 -2.88 7.02
CA ILE A 29 4.97 -3.49 8.18
C ILE A 29 6.37 -2.92 8.46
N LEU A 30 7.04 -2.31 7.47
CA LEU A 30 8.41 -1.78 7.60
C LEU A 30 8.55 -0.82 8.78
N TYR A 31 7.52 -0.01 9.04
CA TYR A 31 7.56 0.94 10.15
C TYR A 31 7.70 0.27 11.52
N ALA A 32 7.07 -0.90 11.73
CA ALA A 32 7.20 -1.64 12.99
C ALA A 32 8.66 -2.02 13.29
N THR A 33 9.47 -2.27 12.25
CA THR A 33 10.90 -2.47 12.39
C THR A 33 11.65 -1.15 12.62
N ALA A 34 11.30 -0.08 11.91
CA ALA A 34 11.95 1.23 12.04
C ALA A 34 11.79 1.84 13.45
N VAL A 35 10.64 1.62 14.09
CA VAL A 35 10.33 2.11 15.46
C VAL A 35 11.26 1.52 16.53
N LEU A 36 12.01 0.46 16.24
CA LEU A 36 13.04 -0.03 17.17
C LEU A 36 14.20 0.96 17.35
N TYR A 37 14.41 1.87 16.40
CA TYR A 37 15.51 2.85 16.42
C TYR A 37 15.03 4.30 16.55
N LEU A 38 13.90 4.63 15.92
CA LEU A 38 13.37 6.00 15.86
C LEU A 38 13.14 6.71 17.23
N PRO A 39 12.87 6.03 18.37
CA PRO A 39 12.82 6.64 19.70
C PRO A 39 13.94 7.62 20.02
N GLY A 40 15.17 7.33 19.59
CA GLY A 40 16.32 8.20 19.81
C GLY A 40 16.31 9.51 18.98
N GLU A 41 15.53 9.56 17.89
CA GLU A 41 15.53 10.65 16.92
C GLU A 41 14.35 11.61 17.08
N PHE A 42 13.21 11.13 17.59
CA PHE A 42 11.96 11.90 17.66
C PHE A 42 11.50 12.23 19.10
N ASP A 43 12.30 11.90 20.12
CA ASP A 43 12.04 12.16 21.55
C ASP A 43 10.65 11.69 22.03
N LEU A 44 10.17 10.57 21.48
CA LEU A 44 8.95 9.89 21.91
C LEU A 44 9.27 8.49 22.39
N SER A 45 8.42 7.95 23.27
CA SER A 45 8.54 6.55 23.66
C SER A 45 8.26 5.62 22.47
N TYR A 46 8.77 4.38 22.57
CA TYR A 46 8.47 3.31 21.60
C TYR A 46 6.96 3.16 21.36
N GLY A 47 6.16 3.20 22.42
CA GLY A 47 4.71 3.04 22.33
C GLY A 47 4.02 4.18 21.59
N GLU A 48 4.43 5.42 21.84
CA GLU A 48 3.90 6.60 21.14
C GLU A 48 4.26 6.58 19.65
N MET A 49 5.50 6.22 19.31
CA MET A 49 5.90 6.07 17.91
C MET A 49 5.16 4.96 17.21
N LEU A 50 5.11 3.76 17.80
CA LEU A 50 4.35 2.66 17.22
C LEU A 50 2.89 3.08 16.97
N GLY A 51 2.33 3.84 17.92
CA GLY A 51 1.02 4.46 17.84
C GLY A 51 0.77 5.31 16.61
N LEU A 52 1.79 5.98 16.05
CA LEU A 52 1.65 6.82 14.85
C LEU A 52 1.17 6.05 13.62
N SER A 53 1.50 4.76 13.51
CA SER A 53 1.04 3.92 12.40
C SER A 53 -0.43 3.49 12.51
N SER A 54 -1.06 3.64 13.68
CA SER A 54 -2.39 3.10 13.95
C SER A 54 -3.44 3.60 12.98
N VAL A 55 -3.43 4.90 12.68
CA VAL A 55 -4.36 5.50 11.72
C VAL A 55 -4.13 4.94 10.32
N GLY A 56 -2.87 4.77 9.90
CA GLY A 56 -2.55 4.12 8.63
C GLY A 56 -3.10 2.69 8.55
N LEU A 57 -2.96 1.89 9.59
CA LEU A 57 -3.51 0.52 9.63
C LEU A 57 -5.04 0.51 9.60
N ILE A 58 -5.70 1.45 10.27
CA ILE A 58 -7.16 1.61 10.21
C ILE A 58 -7.59 1.98 8.79
N LEU A 59 -6.90 2.93 8.15
CA LEU A 59 -7.16 3.33 6.77
C LEU A 59 -6.90 2.19 5.78
N PHE A 60 -5.90 1.36 6.03
CA PHE A 60 -5.62 0.17 5.23
C PHE A 60 -6.80 -0.81 5.23
N GLY A 61 -7.43 -1.03 6.39
CA GLY A 61 -8.63 -1.84 6.52
C GLY A 61 -9.88 -1.16 5.94
N VAL A 62 -10.26 -0.02 6.51
CA VAL A 62 -11.51 0.68 6.17
C VAL A 62 -11.52 1.17 4.72
N GLY A 63 -10.38 1.66 4.22
CA GLY A 63 -10.22 2.15 2.86
C GLY A 63 -10.39 1.07 1.78
N SER A 64 -10.28 -0.22 2.14
CA SER A 64 -10.50 -1.31 1.19
C SER A 64 -11.94 -1.36 0.67
N LEU A 65 -12.92 -1.00 1.51
CA LEU A 65 -14.33 -1.00 1.15
C LEU A 65 -14.64 0.02 0.02
N PRO A 66 -14.37 1.32 0.17
CA PRO A 66 -14.57 2.28 -0.91
C PRO A 66 -13.64 2.04 -2.10
N ALA A 67 -12.41 1.54 -1.87
CA ALA A 67 -11.48 1.26 -2.97
C ALA A 67 -11.99 0.15 -3.90
N GLY A 68 -12.52 -0.94 -3.34
CA GLY A 68 -13.14 -2.02 -4.12
C GLY A 68 -14.35 -1.51 -4.91
N TRP A 69 -15.27 -0.81 -4.22
CA TRP A 69 -16.44 -0.21 -4.86
C TRP A 69 -16.07 0.72 -6.02
N PHE A 70 -15.02 1.54 -5.86
CA PHE A 70 -14.56 2.44 -6.91
C PHE A 70 -13.85 1.70 -8.05
N GLY A 71 -13.07 0.67 -7.74
CA GLY A 71 -12.44 -0.21 -8.73
C GLY A 71 -13.46 -0.92 -9.62
N ASP A 72 -14.56 -1.38 -9.04
CA ASP A 72 -15.65 -2.05 -9.76
C ASP A 72 -16.46 -1.10 -10.65
N ARG A 73 -16.60 0.17 -10.23
CA ARG A 73 -17.45 1.17 -10.89
C ARG A 73 -16.70 2.01 -11.94
N TRP A 74 -15.42 2.28 -11.72
CA TRP A 74 -14.64 3.21 -12.53
C TRP A 74 -13.55 2.51 -13.35
N SER A 75 -12.52 1.98 -12.70
CA SER A 75 -11.43 1.29 -13.39
C SER A 75 -10.52 0.56 -12.40
N GLN A 76 -10.34 -0.75 -12.61
CA GLN A 76 -9.35 -1.53 -11.86
C GLN A 76 -7.92 -1.11 -12.18
N VAL A 77 -7.59 -0.94 -13.47
CA VAL A 77 -6.24 -0.50 -13.91
C VAL A 77 -5.95 0.92 -13.41
N GLY A 78 -6.90 1.84 -13.53
CA GLY A 78 -6.75 3.21 -13.01
C GLY A 78 -6.48 3.24 -11.50
N MET A 79 -7.20 2.40 -10.75
CA MET A 79 -6.98 2.25 -9.31
C MET A 79 -5.60 1.64 -8.98
N LEU A 80 -5.10 0.69 -9.77
CA LEU A 80 -3.73 0.18 -9.60
C LEU A 80 -2.67 1.26 -9.86
N VAL A 81 -2.88 2.15 -10.83
CA VAL A 81 -1.99 3.30 -11.05
C VAL A 81 -2.00 4.25 -9.85
N ILE A 82 -3.18 4.57 -9.31
CA ILE A 82 -3.32 5.39 -8.09
C ILE A 82 -2.60 4.73 -6.91
N PHE A 83 -2.74 3.41 -6.75
CA PHE A 83 -2.03 2.64 -5.74
C PHE A 83 -0.51 2.83 -5.85
N PHE A 84 0.09 2.53 -7.01
CA PHE A 84 1.54 2.59 -7.17
C PHE A 84 2.12 4.00 -7.00
N ILE A 85 1.48 5.01 -7.61
CA ILE A 85 1.94 6.40 -7.49
C ILE A 85 1.74 6.89 -6.05
N GLY A 86 0.55 6.64 -5.49
CA GLY A 86 0.18 7.11 -4.15
C GLY A 86 1.07 6.50 -3.07
N ILE A 87 1.26 5.18 -3.07
CA ILE A 87 2.11 4.52 -2.07
C ILE A 87 3.58 4.89 -2.23
N GLY A 88 4.07 5.06 -3.46
CA GLY A 88 5.43 5.48 -3.75
C GLY A 88 5.73 6.90 -3.24
N VAL A 89 4.88 7.87 -3.59
CA VAL A 89 5.00 9.26 -3.09
C VAL A 89 4.91 9.31 -1.57
N SER A 90 3.95 8.58 -0.98
CA SER A 90 3.78 8.52 0.47
C SER A 90 5.00 7.95 1.18
N THR A 91 5.65 6.94 0.58
CA THR A 91 6.88 6.35 1.11
C THR A 91 8.04 7.33 1.08
N VAL A 92 8.23 8.06 -0.02
CA VAL A 92 9.27 9.09 -0.12
C VAL A 92 9.04 10.20 0.91
N LEU A 93 7.80 10.69 1.05
CA LEU A 93 7.46 11.70 2.06
C LEU A 93 7.70 11.21 3.49
N THR A 94 7.38 9.95 3.78
CA THR A 94 7.61 9.32 5.07
C THR A 94 9.12 9.22 5.37
N GLY A 95 9.92 8.79 4.40
CA GLY A 95 11.37 8.64 4.55
C GLY A 95 12.13 9.98 4.69
N LEU A 96 11.57 11.07 4.16
CA LEU A 96 12.12 12.43 4.28
C LEU A 96 11.54 13.21 5.47
N SER A 97 10.71 12.58 6.31
CA SER A 97 10.08 13.26 7.43
C SER A 97 11.09 13.61 8.52
N THR A 98 11.04 14.85 9.00
CA THR A 98 11.93 15.40 10.05
C THR A 98 11.19 15.75 11.33
N ASN A 99 9.87 15.55 11.37
CA ASN A 99 9.05 15.77 12.55
C ASN A 99 7.90 14.75 12.61
N THR A 100 7.37 14.56 13.81
CA THR A 100 6.34 13.57 14.13
C THR A 100 5.08 13.73 13.27
N MET A 101 4.66 14.96 12.98
CA MET A 101 3.44 15.21 12.19
C MET A 101 3.61 14.78 10.74
N HIS A 102 4.76 15.05 10.13
CA HIS A 102 5.05 14.63 8.75
C HIS A 102 5.13 13.11 8.66
N LEU A 103 5.76 12.46 9.65
CA LEU A 103 5.83 11.01 9.74
C LEU A 103 4.43 10.39 9.87
N PHE A 104 3.59 10.93 10.75
CA PHE A 104 2.20 10.49 10.93
C PHE A 104 1.36 10.59 9.65
N ILE A 105 1.44 11.74 8.95
CA ILE A 105 0.73 11.95 7.68
C ILE A 105 1.23 10.94 6.63
N GLY A 106 2.54 10.77 6.51
CA GLY A 106 3.15 9.83 5.57
C GLY A 106 2.68 8.39 5.80
N LEU A 107 2.72 7.92 7.04
CA LEU A 107 2.24 6.58 7.42
C LEU A 107 0.74 6.40 7.16
N SER A 108 -0.06 7.43 7.42
CA SER A 108 -1.49 7.42 7.16
C SER A 108 -1.78 7.30 5.66
N LEU A 109 -1.05 8.03 4.83
CA LEU A 109 -1.16 7.96 3.37
C LEU A 109 -0.68 6.61 2.82
N ILE A 110 0.40 6.04 3.35
CA ILE A 110 0.85 4.68 2.99
C ILE A 110 -0.30 3.69 3.22
N GLY A 111 -0.93 3.71 4.40
CA GLY A 111 -2.06 2.85 4.71
C GLY A 111 -3.25 3.05 3.78
N LEU A 112 -3.62 4.31 3.51
CA LEU A 112 -4.71 4.66 2.61
C LEU A 112 -4.49 4.15 1.18
N PHE A 113 -3.32 4.38 0.59
CA PHE A 113 -3.07 3.91 -0.78
C PHE A 113 -2.88 2.39 -0.84
N ALA A 114 -2.23 1.80 0.18
CA ALA A 114 -2.11 0.35 0.30
C ALA A 114 -3.48 -0.35 0.32
N SER A 115 -4.54 0.29 0.83
CA SER A 115 -5.88 -0.31 0.96
C SER A 115 -6.49 -0.72 -0.38
N ILE A 116 -5.97 -0.19 -1.48
CA ILE A 116 -6.47 -0.42 -2.84
C ILE A 116 -6.09 -1.81 -3.34
N TYR A 117 -4.91 -2.31 -3.01
CA TYR A 117 -4.32 -3.47 -3.69
C TYR A 117 -5.16 -4.75 -3.52
N HIS A 118 -5.65 -5.06 -2.33
CA HIS A 118 -6.40 -6.29 -2.06
C HIS A 118 -7.74 -6.37 -2.82
N PRO A 119 -8.66 -5.40 -2.68
CA PRO A 119 -9.95 -5.49 -3.36
C PRO A 119 -9.82 -5.30 -4.88
N VAL A 120 -8.87 -4.49 -5.36
CA VAL A 120 -8.76 -4.17 -6.79
C VAL A 120 -7.76 -5.07 -7.52
N GLY A 121 -6.57 -5.27 -6.98
CA GLY A 121 -5.49 -6.02 -7.63
C GLY A 121 -5.80 -7.51 -7.77
N ILE A 122 -6.44 -8.12 -6.77
CA ILE A 122 -6.88 -9.52 -6.86
C ILE A 122 -7.96 -9.66 -7.92
N ALA A 123 -8.97 -8.77 -7.91
CA ALA A 123 -10.04 -8.79 -8.90
C ALA A 123 -9.51 -8.56 -10.33
N TRP A 124 -8.53 -7.67 -10.48
CA TRP A 124 -7.86 -7.41 -11.76
C TRP A 124 -7.11 -8.63 -12.28
N LEU A 125 -6.36 -9.34 -11.43
CA LEU A 125 -5.61 -10.53 -11.82
C LEU A 125 -6.52 -11.67 -12.28
N VAL A 126 -7.71 -11.82 -11.70
CA VAL A 126 -8.70 -12.84 -12.09
C VAL A 126 -9.45 -12.46 -13.37
N ALA A 127 -9.54 -11.17 -13.68
CA ALA A 127 -10.21 -10.67 -14.87
C ALA A 127 -9.34 -10.71 -16.15
N CYS A 128 -8.02 -10.90 -16.01
CA CYS A 128 -7.06 -11.05 -17.11
C CYS A 128 -7.06 -12.48 -17.66
#